data_AF-A0A661FNR6-F1
#
_entry.id   AF-A0A661FNR6-F1
#
_cell.length_a   1.000
_cell.length_b   1.000
_cell.length_c   1.000
_cell.angle_alpha   90.00
_cell.angle_beta   90.00
_cell.angle_gamma   90.00
#
_symmetry.space_group_name_H-M   'P 1'
#
loop_
_entity.id
_entity.type
_entity.pdbx_description
1 polymer ?
#
loop_
_entity_poly.entity_id
_entity_poly.type
_entity_poly.pdbx_seq_one_letter_code
_entity_poly.pdbx_strand_id
1 'polypeptide(L)'
;MLMIGLYLKFLSGADLPMPRLALAGLFALIALGFLAPTTVAADERITRFASDITINPDASLKVIETITVRSEGRSIRRGIYRDFPTTYKDRLGNRIRVKFNVLEVRRNNVSESWSIESLSNGIRVRIGNANRLLDTGLHEYA
;
A
#
# COMPACT_ATOMS: atom_id res chain seq x y z
N MET A 1 13.86 16.90 -53.14
CA MET A 1 14.38 18.07 -53.86
C MET A 1 13.45 19.24 -53.59
N LEU A 2 14.02 20.38 -53.19
CA LEU A 2 13.45 21.73 -53.08
C LEU A 2 12.62 22.10 -51.84
N MET A 3 13.35 22.75 -50.91
CA MET A 3 12.90 23.83 -50.02
C MET A 3 12.01 24.84 -50.75
N ILE A 4 10.92 25.28 -50.12
CA ILE A 4 10.29 26.56 -50.45
C ILE A 4 10.07 27.34 -49.16
N GLY A 5 10.96 28.30 -48.96
CA GLY A 5 10.87 29.31 -47.92
C GLY A 5 9.85 30.41 -48.27
N LEU A 6 9.14 30.81 -47.22
CA LEU A 6 8.81 32.17 -46.82
C LEU A 6 8.27 33.16 -47.87
N TYR A 7 7.02 33.59 -47.68
CA TYR A 7 6.61 35.01 -47.75
C TYR A 7 5.26 35.19 -47.06
N LEU A 8 5.24 35.36 -45.73
CA LEU A 8 4.07 35.94 -45.06
C LEU A 8 4.25 37.46 -45.07
N LYS A 9 3.59 38.05 -46.06
CA LYS A 9 3.45 39.48 -46.25
C LYS A 9 2.75 40.04 -45.02
N PHE A 10 3.45 40.90 -44.28
CA PHE A 10 2.91 41.73 -43.23
C PHE A 10 1.68 42.49 -43.78
N LEU A 11 0.48 42.09 -43.34
CA LEU A 11 -0.70 42.91 -43.46
C LEU A 11 -0.62 43.98 -42.36
N SER A 12 -0.24 45.18 -42.78
CA SER A 12 -0.48 46.42 -42.04
C SER A 12 -1.99 46.59 -41.86
N GLY A 13 -2.46 46.63 -40.62
CA GLY A 13 -3.85 46.92 -40.29
C GLY A 13 -4.26 46.36 -38.93
N ALA A 14 -4.39 47.27 -37.95
CA ALA A 14 -4.89 47.08 -36.60
C ALA A 14 -3.94 46.38 -35.61
N ASP A 15 -3.16 47.20 -34.90
CA ASP A 15 -2.66 46.90 -33.57
C ASP A 15 -3.86 46.59 -32.65
N LEU A 16 -4.24 45.31 -32.51
CA LEU A 16 -5.07 44.87 -31.40
C LEU A 16 -4.20 44.93 -30.15
N PRO A 17 -4.45 45.85 -29.19
CA PRO A 17 -3.66 45.89 -27.97
C PRO A 17 -4.04 44.67 -27.15
N MET A 18 -3.29 43.56 -27.25
CA MET A 18 -3.35 42.55 -26.21
C MET A 18 -2.94 43.25 -24.91
N PRO A 19 -3.87 43.45 -23.94
CA PRO A 19 -3.54 44.20 -22.76
C PRO A 19 -2.46 43.41 -22.04
N ARG A 20 -1.30 44.03 -21.79
CA ARG A 20 -0.18 43.40 -21.05
C ARG A 20 -0.65 42.78 -19.71
N LEU A 21 -1.76 43.27 -19.18
CA LEU A 21 -2.53 42.74 -18.05
C LEU A 21 -3.12 41.35 -18.28
N ALA A 22 -3.63 41.03 -19.49
CA ALA A 22 -4.15 39.70 -19.82
C ALA A 22 -3.02 38.67 -19.94
N LEU A 23 -1.86 39.06 -20.48
CA LEU A 23 -0.69 38.20 -20.52
C LEU A 23 -0.13 37.95 -19.11
N ALA A 24 -0.06 39.00 -18.28
CA ALA A 24 0.32 38.89 -16.86
C ALA A 24 -0.67 38.03 -16.06
N GLY A 25 -1.98 38.14 -16.32
CA GLY A 25 -3.02 37.33 -15.71
C GLY A 25 -2.90 35.84 -16.07
N LEU A 26 -2.57 35.53 -17.32
CA LEU A 26 -2.31 34.16 -17.77
C LEU A 26 -1.06 33.57 -17.10
N PHE A 27 0.03 34.35 -17.01
CA PHE A 27 1.23 33.94 -16.28
C PHE A 27 0.97 33.73 -14.78
N ALA A 28 0.15 34.58 -14.15
CA ALA A 28 -0.24 34.44 -12.75
C ALA A 28 -1.11 33.19 -12.51
N LEU A 29 -2.03 32.87 -13.44
CA LEU A 29 -2.83 31.63 -13.39
C LEU A 29 -1.99 30.37 -13.53
N ILE A 30 -1.00 30.37 -14.44
CA ILE A 30 -0.06 29.26 -14.59
C ILE A 30 0.81 29.12 -13.32
N ALA A 31 1.34 30.23 -12.79
CA ALA A 31 2.13 30.22 -11.55
C ALA A 31 1.33 29.72 -10.34
N LEU A 32 0.04 30.08 -10.26
CA LEU A 32 -0.86 29.58 -9.20
C LEU A 32 -1.14 28.07 -9.34
N GLY A 33 -1.17 27.56 -10.58
CA GLY A 33 -1.26 26.12 -10.84
C GLY A 33 -0.05 25.31 -10.38
N PHE A 34 1.14 25.92 -10.34
CA PHE A 34 2.37 25.29 -9.81
C PHE A 34 2.46 25.28 -8.28
N LEU A 35 1.60 26.03 -7.57
CA LEU A 35 1.50 26.00 -6.10
C LEU A 35 0.56 24.92 -5.56
N ALA A 36 -0.07 24.13 -6.43
CA ALA A 36 -0.90 23.02 -5.98
C ALA A 36 -0.05 22.02 -5.20
N PRO A 37 -0.39 21.70 -3.93
CA PRO A 37 0.36 20.71 -3.16
C PRO A 37 0.30 19.37 -3.89
N THR A 38 1.44 18.92 -4.39
CA THR A 38 1.56 17.59 -4.95
C THR A 38 1.50 16.62 -3.78
N THR A 39 0.40 15.86 -3.67
CA THR A 39 0.36 14.74 -2.73
C THR A 39 1.32 13.67 -3.27
N VAL A 40 2.56 13.69 -2.81
CA VAL A 40 3.48 12.59 -3.05
C VAL A 40 2.83 11.36 -2.44
N ALA A 41 2.46 10.39 -3.28
CA ALA A 41 1.91 9.14 -2.79
C ALA A 41 3.03 8.38 -2.08
N ALA A 42 3.10 8.54 -0.76
CA ALA A 42 3.97 7.72 0.06
C ALA A 42 3.55 6.25 -0.10
N ASP A 43 4.55 5.40 -0.26
CA ASP A 43 4.37 4.02 -0.67
C ASP A 43 4.06 3.12 0.54
N GLU A 44 2.86 2.56 0.56
CA GLU A 44 2.41 1.65 1.63
C GLU A 44 2.55 0.21 1.16
N ARG A 45 3.53 -0.53 1.71
CA ARG A 45 3.87 -1.89 1.26
C ARG A 45 4.50 -2.75 2.34
N ILE A 46 4.57 -4.05 2.09
CA ILE A 46 5.45 -4.96 2.83
C ILE A 46 6.88 -4.74 2.33
N THR A 47 7.80 -4.40 3.23
CA THR A 47 9.21 -4.16 2.90
C THR A 47 10.09 -5.39 3.18
N ARG A 48 9.65 -6.29 4.05
CA ARG A 48 10.33 -7.56 4.34
C ARG A 48 9.33 -8.62 4.75
N PHE A 49 9.56 -9.84 4.29
CA PHE A 49 8.86 -11.04 4.73
C PHE A 49 9.88 -12.16 4.90
N ALA A 50 9.98 -12.71 6.11
CA ALA A 50 10.80 -13.88 6.42
C ALA A 50 9.95 -14.89 7.18
N SER A 51 10.19 -16.18 6.94
CA SER A 51 9.50 -17.26 7.65
C SER A 51 10.49 -18.34 8.05
N ASP A 52 10.56 -18.61 9.35
CA ASP A 52 11.32 -19.69 9.94
C ASP A 52 10.36 -20.83 10.26
N ILE A 53 10.56 -21.97 9.61
CA ILE A 53 9.67 -23.13 9.72
C ILE A 53 10.45 -24.30 10.29
N THR A 54 9.98 -24.82 11.41
CA THR A 54 10.47 -26.06 12.02
C THR A 54 9.44 -27.17 11.83
N ILE A 55 9.88 -28.29 11.28
CA ILE A 55 9.08 -29.51 11.15
C ILE A 55 9.47 -30.44 12.31
N ASN A 56 8.50 -30.77 13.15
CA ASN A 56 8.72 -31.68 14.28
C ASN A 56 8.58 -33.16 13.85
N PRO A 57 9.12 -34.11 14.63
CA PRO A 57 9.01 -35.55 14.32
C PRO A 57 7.57 -36.08 14.23
N ASP A 58 6.63 -35.43 14.90
CA ASP A 58 5.19 -35.74 14.85
C ASP A 58 4.46 -35.07 13.65
N ALA A 59 5.22 -34.52 12.70
CA ALA A 59 4.77 -33.76 11.54
C ALA A 59 4.03 -32.45 11.86
N SER A 60 4.05 -31.98 13.11
CA SER A 60 3.57 -30.64 13.43
C SER A 60 4.55 -29.57 12.93
N LEU A 61 4.02 -28.41 12.56
CA LEU A 61 4.79 -27.27 12.08
C LEU A 61 4.81 -26.17 13.13
N LYS A 62 6.00 -25.68 13.46
CA LYS A 62 6.19 -24.42 14.18
C LYS A 62 6.66 -23.37 13.16
N VAL A 63 5.92 -22.28 13.06
CA VAL A 63 6.20 -21.20 12.11
C VAL A 63 6.39 -19.91 12.90
N ILE A 64 7.46 -19.18 12.59
CA ILE A 64 7.69 -17.80 13.02
C ILE A 64 7.75 -16.96 11.74
N GLU A 65 6.88 -15.96 11.61
CA GLU A 65 6.89 -15.04 10.47
C GLU A 65 7.37 -13.67 10.94
N THR A 66 8.44 -13.14 10.35
CA THR A 66 8.87 -11.75 10.59
C THR A 66 8.50 -10.89 9.39
N ILE A 67 7.59 -9.94 9.60
CA ILE A 67 7.00 -9.13 8.53
C ILE A 67 7.24 -7.66 8.85
N THR A 68 7.98 -6.95 7.99
CA THR A 68 8.13 -5.50 8.09
C THR A 68 7.23 -4.83 7.08
N VAL A 69 6.40 -3.89 7.53
CA VAL A 69 5.51 -3.10 6.68
C VAL A 69 5.82 -1.61 6.84
N ARG A 70 5.66 -0.87 5.76
CA ARG A 70 5.57 0.59 5.76
C ARG A 70 4.10 0.98 5.76
N SER A 71 3.67 1.65 6.83
CA SER A 71 2.31 2.20 7.00
C SER A 71 2.28 3.66 6.59
N GLU A 72 1.30 4.04 5.78
CA GLU A 72 1.00 5.43 5.41
C GLU A 72 -0.43 5.81 5.83
N GLY A 73 -1.07 4.97 6.67
CA GLY A 73 -2.42 5.17 7.17
C GLY A 73 -3.52 5.01 6.11
N ARG A 74 -3.24 4.34 4.99
CA ARG A 74 -4.21 4.15 3.88
C ARG A 74 -4.95 2.81 4.02
N SER A 75 -4.28 1.71 3.72
CA SER A 75 -4.76 0.34 3.87
C SER A 75 -4.29 -0.25 5.19
N ILE A 76 -3.08 0.07 5.65
CA ILE A 76 -2.49 -0.42 6.90
C ILE A 76 -2.82 0.55 8.04
N ARG A 77 -4.11 0.65 8.38
CA ARG A 77 -4.59 1.67 9.32
C ARG A 77 -4.49 1.28 10.79
N ARG A 78 -4.57 -0.01 11.09
CA ARG A 78 -4.71 -0.53 12.47
C ARG A 78 -3.89 -1.79 12.74
N GLY A 79 -3.00 -2.13 11.81
CA GLY A 79 -2.23 -3.36 11.82
C GLY A 79 -2.43 -4.18 10.54
N ILE A 80 -2.22 -5.49 10.61
CA ILE A 80 -2.16 -6.40 9.44
C ILE A 80 -3.06 -7.63 9.62
N TYR A 81 -3.32 -8.32 8.51
CA TYR A 81 -4.07 -9.57 8.49
C TYR A 81 -3.20 -10.72 8.01
N ARG A 82 -3.38 -11.89 8.65
CA ARG A 82 -2.77 -13.15 8.22
C ARG A 82 -3.83 -14.21 8.07
N ASP A 83 -3.98 -14.70 6.85
CA ASP A 83 -4.98 -15.72 6.52
C ASP A 83 -4.29 -17.08 6.46
N PHE A 84 -4.78 -18.02 7.26
CA PHE A 84 -4.26 -19.38 7.34
C PHE A 84 -5.35 -20.35 6.89
N PRO A 85 -5.18 -21.00 5.74
CA PRO A 85 -6.05 -22.11 5.35
C PRO A 85 -5.86 -23.24 6.36
N THR A 86 -6.95 -23.57 7.06
CA THR A 86 -6.96 -24.70 8.01
C THR A 86 -7.88 -25.81 7.53
N THR A 87 -8.53 -25.62 6.38
CA THR A 87 -9.37 -26.65 5.77
C THR A 87 -8.88 -27.01 4.38
N TYR A 88 -8.61 -28.30 4.18
CA TYR A 88 -8.14 -28.89 2.93
C TYR A 88 -9.08 -29.99 2.45
N LYS A 89 -8.88 -30.45 1.22
CA LYS A 89 -9.50 -31.69 0.71
C LYS A 89 -8.42 -32.75 0.55
N ASP A 90 -8.72 -33.99 0.96
CA ASP A 90 -7.85 -35.12 0.68
C ASP A 90 -7.99 -35.61 -0.77
N ARG A 91 -7.23 -36.65 -1.12
CA ARG A 91 -7.25 -37.25 -2.47
C ARG A 91 -8.61 -37.85 -2.86
N LEU A 92 -9.46 -38.16 -1.88
CA LEU A 92 -10.80 -38.72 -2.07
C LEU A 92 -11.88 -37.63 -2.00
N GLY A 93 -11.50 -36.35 -1.81
CA GLY A 93 -12.40 -35.21 -1.72
C GLY A 93 -12.95 -34.93 -0.32
N ASN A 94 -12.55 -35.68 0.71
CA ASN A 94 -13.00 -35.46 2.08
C ASN A 94 -12.42 -34.17 2.65
N ARG A 95 -13.22 -33.44 3.42
CA ARG A 95 -12.79 -32.20 4.08
C ARG A 95 -11.95 -32.54 5.33
N ILE A 96 -10.67 -32.15 5.32
CA ILE A 96 -9.76 -32.28 6.46
C ILE A 96 -9.57 -30.90 7.10
N ARG A 97 -9.67 -30.83 8.43
CA ARG A 97 -9.33 -29.63 9.19
C ARG A 97 -8.06 -29.86 10.00
N VAL A 98 -7.05 -29.02 9.81
CA VAL A 98 -5.81 -29.04 10.60
C VAL A 98 -5.95 -28.15 11.83
N LYS A 99 -5.31 -28.55 12.92
CA LYS A 99 -5.22 -27.73 14.13
C LYS A 99 -4.30 -26.53 13.85
N PHE A 100 -4.68 -25.37 14.37
CA PHE A 100 -3.90 -24.14 14.28
C PHE A 100 -3.99 -23.41 15.60
N ASN A 101 -2.86 -22.88 16.07
CA ASN A 101 -2.81 -22.06 17.26
C ASN A 101 -1.82 -20.89 17.06
N VAL A 102 -2.24 -19.68 17.46
CA VAL A 102 -1.34 -18.52 17.55
C VAL A 102 -0.65 -18.58 18.90
N LEU A 103 0.67 -18.66 18.91
CA LEU A 103 1.44 -18.73 20.16
C LEU A 103 1.72 -17.35 20.74
N GLU A 104 2.14 -16.42 19.87
CA GLU A 104 2.52 -15.07 20.25
C GLU A 104 2.37 -14.15 19.03
N VAL A 105 2.15 -12.85 19.29
CA VAL A 105 2.26 -11.80 18.30
C VAL A 105 2.95 -10.59 18.95
N ARG A 106 3.95 -10.06 18.27
CA ARG A 106 4.68 -8.85 18.66
C ARG A 106 4.64 -7.82 17.55
N ARG A 107 4.68 -6.55 17.92
CA ARG A 107 5.02 -5.42 17.05
C ARG A 107 6.21 -4.69 17.63
N ASN A 108 7.27 -4.54 16.84
CA ASN A 108 8.53 -3.91 17.25
C ASN A 108 9.06 -4.50 18.57
N ASN A 109 9.08 -5.83 18.66
CA ASN A 109 9.50 -6.62 19.84
C ASN A 109 8.63 -6.49 21.10
N VAL A 110 7.50 -5.77 21.04
CA VAL A 110 6.54 -5.64 22.14
C VAL A 110 5.29 -6.45 21.83
N SER A 111 4.68 -7.09 22.83
CA SER A 111 3.41 -7.82 22.66
C SER A 111 2.35 -6.92 22.00
N GLU A 112 1.66 -7.45 21.00
CA GLU A 112 0.65 -6.74 20.23
C GLU A 112 -0.71 -7.43 20.35
N SER A 113 -1.80 -6.65 20.30
CA SER A 113 -3.14 -7.20 20.34
C SER A 113 -3.43 -8.00 19.08
N TRP A 114 -4.18 -9.09 19.20
CA TRP A 114 -4.67 -9.83 18.04
C TRP A 114 -6.00 -10.52 18.32
N SER A 115 -6.69 -10.93 17.26
CA SER A 115 -7.93 -11.69 17.33
C SER A 115 -8.05 -12.66 16.15
N ILE A 116 -8.91 -13.67 16.28
CA ILE A 116 -9.17 -14.65 15.23
C ILE A 116 -10.57 -14.43 14.67
N GLU A 117 -10.68 -14.44 13.34
CA GLU A 117 -11.93 -14.51 12.59
C GLU A 117 -11.99 -15.82 11.79
N SER A 118 -13.18 -16.41 11.68
CA SER A 118 -13.36 -17.61 10.85
C SER A 118 -13.54 -17.21 9.39
N LEU A 119 -12.85 -17.93 8.48
CA LEU A 119 -13.02 -17.83 7.04
C LEU A 119 -13.63 -19.12 6.47
N SER A 120 -14.12 -19.09 5.23
CA SER A 120 -14.75 -20.25 4.57
C SER A 120 -13.81 -21.45 4.42
N ASN A 121 -12.51 -21.20 4.22
CA ASN A 121 -11.45 -22.20 4.06
C ASN A 121 -10.43 -22.21 5.21
N GLY A 122 -10.64 -21.43 6.27
CA GLY A 122 -9.62 -21.27 7.28
C GLY A 122 -9.95 -20.26 8.36
N ILE A 123 -8.94 -19.50 8.75
CA ILE A 123 -9.02 -18.46 9.76
C ILE A 123 -8.22 -17.24 9.31
N ARG A 124 -8.58 -16.08 9.83
CA ARG A 124 -7.83 -14.83 9.74
C ARG A 124 -7.37 -14.43 11.12
N VAL A 125 -6.07 -14.20 11.27
CA VAL A 125 -5.49 -13.55 12.44
C VAL A 125 -5.43 -12.05 12.15
N ARG A 126 -6.20 -11.27 12.90
CA ARG A 126 -6.13 -9.81 12.88
C ARG A 126 -5.12 -9.35 13.90
N ILE A 127 -4.05 -8.72 13.44
CA ILE A 127 -2.95 -8.24 14.27
C ILE A 127 -3.07 -6.72 14.37
N GLY A 128 -3.02 -6.21 15.61
CA GLY A 128 -3.22 -4.82 15.95
C GLY A 128 -4.57 -4.55 16.63
N ASN A 129 -4.75 -3.31 17.09
CA ASN A 129 -5.91 -2.91 17.88
C ASN A 129 -6.97 -2.20 17.01
N ALA A 130 -8.20 -2.74 16.99
CA ALA A 130 -9.30 -2.21 16.19
C ALA A 130 -9.72 -0.76 16.54
N ASN A 131 -9.38 -0.29 17.75
CA ASN A 131 -9.73 1.05 18.24
C ASN A 131 -8.58 2.05 18.12
N ARG A 132 -7.34 1.61 17.83
CA ARG A 132 -6.16 2.48 17.73
C ARG A 132 -5.65 2.57 16.28
N LEU A 133 -5.32 3.78 15.83
CA LEU A 133 -4.67 3.95 14.53
C LEU A 133 -3.20 3.59 14.67
N LEU A 134 -2.66 2.92 13.66
CA LEU A 134 -1.24 2.62 13.56
C LEU A 134 -0.52 3.88 13.10
N ASP A 135 0.59 4.22 13.76
CA ASP A 135 1.44 5.32 13.35
C ASP A 135 1.99 5.09 11.92
N THR A 136 2.29 6.16 11.20
CA THR A 136 2.97 6.06 9.90
C THR A 136 4.42 5.63 10.10
N GLY A 137 5.00 4.96 9.11
CA GLY A 137 6.39 4.49 9.15
C GLY A 137 6.53 2.97 9.17
N LEU A 138 7.71 2.49 9.58
CA LEU A 138 8.02 1.07 9.59
C LEU A 138 7.54 0.38 10.87
N HIS A 139 6.88 -0.77 10.69
CA HIS A 139 6.47 -1.65 11.78
C HIS A 139 6.88 -3.07 11.45
N GLU A 140 7.56 -3.72 12.39
CA GLU A 140 7.91 -5.13 12.31
C GLU A 140 6.96 -5.96 13.17
N TYR A 141 6.44 -7.04 12.61
CA TYR A 141 5.61 -8.02 13.29
C TYR A 141 6.32 -9.37 13.37
N ALA A 142 6.19 -10.07 14.49
CA ALA A 142 6.78 -11.40 14.75
C ALA A 142 5.87 -12.28 15.60
#